data_AF-A0A2D0RH18-F1
#
_entry.id   AF-A0A2D0RH18-F1
#
_cell.length_a   1.000
_cell.length_b   1.000
_cell.length_c   1.000
_cell.angle_alpha   90.00
_cell.angle_beta   90.00
_cell.angle_gamma   90.00
#
_symmetry.space_group_name_H-M   'P 1'
#
loop_
_entity.id
_entity.type
_entity.pdbx_description
1 polymer ?
#
loop_
_entity_poly.entity_id
_entity_poly.type
_entity_poly.pdbx_seq_one_letter_code
_entity_poly.pdbx_strand_id
1 'polypeptide(L)'
;MQPGELTMPYLLVLIALLLASLSEPLSLEHLRHLDWQRDMRPGQRCPAKCQREQCPDARLLQSCLWGQVRDLCGCCWECGNGEGELCDPEPRTGSMFFGQCAEGLRCKAPRRDPTMKADPKPVCVCTKQEILCGTDGKTYENLCQLRAVQHRLGEQKKVMVAHHGPCTAKPVITYAPGDIIALEGSNILLSCEVSSYPVASIQWKKEGDSTFLASEGSNRAIQANGGPRRFELTAWLQIHKVGPDDAGVYTCAARNTFGETSASARLHVIHRGFQRGRELPKKINEAHSTSINEAESEDDEDYEGQPSGYMYL
;
A
#
# COMPACT_ATOMS: atom_id res chain seq x y z
N MET A 1 45.64 5.81 -48.01
CA MET A 1 44.82 4.78 -47.34
C MET A 1 45.71 3.91 -46.48
N GLN A 2 45.76 4.23 -45.19
CA GLN A 2 46.17 3.32 -44.11
C GLN A 2 45.24 3.67 -42.94
N PRO A 3 44.49 2.70 -42.39
CA PRO A 3 43.61 2.95 -41.25
C PRO A 3 44.47 3.06 -39.98
N GLY A 4 44.16 4.07 -39.16
CA GLY A 4 44.89 4.37 -37.94
C GLY A 4 44.73 3.27 -36.89
N GLU A 5 45.86 2.85 -36.33
CA GLU A 5 45.93 2.07 -35.11
C GLU A 5 45.34 2.89 -33.96
N LEU A 6 44.16 2.48 -33.47
CA LEU A 6 43.70 2.94 -32.16
C LEU A 6 44.66 2.40 -31.12
N THR A 7 45.49 3.29 -30.59
CA THR A 7 46.43 3.01 -29.52
C THR A 7 45.70 2.31 -28.35
N MET A 8 46.25 1.17 -27.92
CA MET A 8 45.83 0.34 -26.79
C MET A 8 45.31 1.05 -25.52
N PRO A 9 45.74 2.26 -25.11
CA PRO A 9 45.11 2.99 -24.00
C PRO A 9 43.63 3.33 -24.22
N TYR A 10 43.21 3.65 -25.45
CA TYR A 10 41.82 4.05 -25.71
C TYR A 10 40.83 2.89 -25.61
N LEU A 11 41.25 1.68 -26.01
CA LEU A 11 40.43 0.48 -25.87
C LEU A 11 40.22 0.12 -24.39
N LEU A 12 41.26 0.25 -23.56
CA LEU A 12 41.16 0.02 -22.12
C LEU A 12 40.27 1.04 -21.42
N VAL A 13 40.32 2.31 -21.84
CA VAL A 13 39.44 3.36 -21.31
C VAL A 13 37.99 3.14 -21.73
N LEU A 14 37.74 2.74 -22.98
CA LEU A 14 36.40 2.40 -23.45
C LEU A 14 35.83 1.17 -22.74
N ILE A 15 36.65 0.14 -22.47
CA ILE A 15 36.25 -1.03 -21.68
C ILE A 15 35.95 -0.63 -20.24
N ALA A 16 36.76 0.24 -19.62
CA ALA A 16 36.53 0.73 -18.26
C ALA A 16 35.24 1.56 -18.17
N LEU A 17 34.94 2.40 -19.17
CA LEU A 17 33.70 3.17 -19.25
C LEU A 17 32.48 2.27 -19.52
N LEU A 18 32.63 1.23 -20.35
CA LEU A 18 31.59 0.21 -20.56
C LEU A 18 31.30 -0.58 -19.29
N LEU A 19 32.33 -1.02 -18.55
CA LEU A 19 32.17 -1.69 -17.26
C LEU A 19 31.53 -0.79 -16.19
N ALA A 20 31.86 0.51 -16.19
CA ALA A 20 31.24 1.49 -15.30
C ALA A 20 29.79 1.83 -15.68
N SER A 21 29.41 1.66 -16.96
CA SER A 21 28.03 1.84 -17.43
C SER A 21 27.15 0.59 -17.29
N LEU A 22 27.76 -0.59 -17.14
CA LEU A 22 27.08 -1.86 -16.86
C LEU A 22 27.00 -2.18 -15.36
N SER A 23 27.72 -1.43 -14.52
CA SER A 23 27.49 -1.46 -13.07
C SER A 23 26.28 -0.58 -12.75
N GLU A 24 25.08 -1.13 -12.97
CA GLU A 24 23.97 -0.76 -12.09
C GLU A 24 24.46 -1.01 -10.66
N PRO A 25 24.33 -0.04 -9.72
CA PRO A 25 24.60 -0.32 -8.33
C PRO A 25 23.57 -1.38 -7.92
N LEU A 26 23.98 -2.64 -7.92
CA LEU A 26 23.26 -3.70 -7.24
C LEU A 26 22.96 -3.15 -5.86
N SER A 27 21.68 -2.89 -5.57
CA SER A 27 21.26 -2.41 -4.28
C SER A 27 21.78 -3.40 -3.25
N LEU A 28 22.79 -2.99 -2.49
CA LEU A 28 23.46 -3.83 -1.49
C LEU A 28 22.52 -4.23 -0.33
N GLU A 29 21.26 -3.78 -0.38
CA GLU A 29 20.18 -4.21 0.50
C GLU A 29 19.74 -5.66 0.26
N HIS A 30 19.93 -6.22 -0.94
CA HIS A 30 19.62 -7.63 -1.21
C HIS A 30 20.77 -8.61 -0.90
N LEU A 31 21.99 -8.11 -0.65
CA LEU A 31 23.17 -8.94 -0.35
C LEU A 31 23.48 -9.05 1.15
N ARG A 32 22.58 -8.58 2.02
CA ARG A 32 22.74 -8.73 3.49
C ARG A 32 22.54 -10.16 3.99
N HIS A 33 22.10 -11.08 3.14
CA HIS A 33 22.07 -12.50 3.44
C HIS A 33 23.42 -13.13 3.09
N LEU A 34 24.45 -12.84 3.89
CA LEU A 34 25.73 -13.55 3.81
C LEU A 34 25.56 -14.97 4.36
N ASP A 35 25.07 -15.84 3.48
CA ASP A 35 25.67 -17.11 3.04
C ASP A 35 26.09 -18.20 4.04
N TRP A 36 25.97 -18.05 5.36
CA TRP A 36 26.38 -19.11 6.29
C TRP A 36 25.40 -20.31 6.31
N GLN A 37 24.14 -20.14 5.89
CA GLN A 37 23.17 -21.24 5.74
C GLN A 37 23.32 -22.05 4.43
N ARG A 38 24.19 -21.65 3.49
CA ARG A 38 24.44 -22.43 2.26
C ARG A 38 25.19 -23.75 2.49
N ASP A 39 25.70 -23.99 3.70
CA ASP A 39 26.39 -25.24 4.04
C ASP A 39 25.48 -26.35 4.58
N MET A 40 24.22 -26.05 4.94
CA MET A 40 23.27 -27.08 5.40
C MET A 40 22.48 -27.62 4.22
N ARG A 41 22.81 -28.85 3.80
CA ARG A 41 22.04 -29.57 2.78
C ARG A 41 20.65 -29.94 3.32
N PRO A 42 19.61 -29.99 2.46
CA PRO A 42 18.30 -30.49 2.86
C PRO A 42 18.43 -31.84 3.58
N GLY A 43 18.01 -31.91 4.85
CA GLY A 43 18.04 -33.13 5.67
C GLY A 43 19.22 -33.28 6.66
N GLN A 44 20.19 -32.37 6.70
CA GLN A 44 21.19 -32.36 7.77
C GLN A 44 20.60 -31.84 9.10
N ARG A 45 20.97 -32.49 10.21
CA ARG A 45 20.60 -32.08 11.57
C ARG A 45 21.63 -31.09 12.11
N CYS A 46 21.20 -30.17 12.95
CA CYS A 46 22.09 -29.24 13.64
C CYS A 46 23.20 -29.96 14.42
N PRO A 47 24.43 -29.42 14.45
CA PRO A 47 25.51 -29.96 15.27
C PRO A 47 25.09 -30.09 16.74
N ALA A 48 25.57 -31.14 17.42
CA ALA A 48 25.26 -31.37 18.84
C ALA A 48 25.80 -30.27 19.77
N LYS A 49 26.82 -29.53 19.32
CA LYS A 49 27.39 -28.37 20.01
C LYS A 49 27.55 -27.22 19.03
N CYS A 50 27.23 -26.01 19.50
CA CYS A 50 27.42 -24.79 18.74
C CYS A 50 28.91 -24.45 18.63
N GLN A 51 29.40 -24.28 17.39
CA GLN A 51 30.76 -23.87 17.06
C GLN A 51 30.75 -22.35 16.81
N ARG A 52 30.99 -21.57 17.86
CA ARG A 52 30.80 -20.10 17.84
C ARG A 52 31.79 -19.39 16.92
N GLU A 53 32.95 -19.98 16.74
CA GLU A 53 34.01 -19.54 15.84
C GLU A 53 33.60 -19.54 14.36
N GLN A 54 32.54 -20.27 14.00
CA GLN A 54 31.97 -20.29 12.65
C GLN A 54 30.85 -19.26 12.47
N CYS A 55 30.46 -18.55 13.53
CA CYS A 55 29.40 -17.57 13.44
C CYS A 55 29.88 -16.28 12.73
N PRO A 56 28.97 -15.57 12.03
CA PRO A 56 29.27 -14.27 11.43
C PRO A 56 29.79 -13.25 12.45
N ASP A 57 30.61 -12.30 11.98
CA ASP A 57 31.15 -11.22 12.81
C ASP A 57 30.01 -10.39 13.42
N ALA A 58 30.02 -10.26 14.75
CA ALA A 58 29.00 -9.53 15.51
C ALA A 58 28.88 -8.05 15.10
N ARG A 59 29.93 -7.46 14.50
CA ARG A 59 29.87 -6.09 13.97
C ARG A 59 28.84 -5.93 12.85
N LEU A 60 28.62 -6.98 12.05
CA LEU A 60 27.61 -6.98 10.99
C LEU A 60 26.18 -6.93 11.54
N LEU A 61 25.99 -7.34 12.79
CA LEU A 61 24.69 -7.43 13.45
C LEU A 61 24.30 -6.14 14.19
N GLN A 62 25.19 -5.15 14.26
CA GLN A 62 24.90 -3.86 14.90
C GLN A 62 23.83 -3.04 14.16
N SER A 63 23.62 -3.31 12.87
CA SER A 63 22.65 -2.60 12.02
C SER A 63 21.36 -3.38 11.76
N CYS A 64 21.06 -4.44 12.51
CA CYS A 64 19.82 -5.20 12.32
C CYS A 64 18.59 -4.34 12.66
N LEU A 65 17.88 -3.87 11.64
CA LEU A 65 16.78 -2.90 11.76
C LEU A 65 15.60 -3.43 12.58
N TRP A 66 15.39 -4.74 12.56
CA TRP A 66 14.28 -5.41 13.23
C TRP A 66 14.71 -6.23 14.45
N GLY A 67 15.99 -6.13 14.82
CA GLY A 67 16.60 -6.93 15.89
C GLY A 67 17.27 -8.20 15.39
N GLN A 68 17.84 -8.93 16.34
CA GLN A 68 18.61 -10.14 16.10
C GLN A 68 17.82 -11.37 16.52
N VAL A 69 17.97 -12.46 15.78
CA VAL A 69 17.41 -13.78 16.08
C VAL A 69 18.52 -14.81 16.09
N ARG A 70 18.27 -15.94 16.73
CA ARG A 70 19.17 -17.08 16.62
C ARG A 70 18.86 -17.83 15.34
N ASP A 71 19.89 -18.40 14.75
CA ASP A 71 19.72 -19.32 13.64
C ASP A 71 18.83 -20.53 13.99
N LEU A 72 18.47 -21.34 12.99
CA LEU A 72 17.63 -22.53 13.19
C LEU A 72 18.25 -23.57 14.14
N CYS A 73 19.56 -23.54 14.32
CA CYS A 73 20.29 -24.41 15.25
C CYS A 73 20.44 -23.82 16.65
N GLY A 74 19.93 -22.60 16.88
CA GLY A 74 20.09 -21.87 18.12
C GLY A 74 21.55 -21.54 18.45
N CYS A 75 22.43 -21.40 17.45
CA CYS A 75 23.88 -21.22 17.60
C CYS A 75 24.34 -19.78 17.32
N CYS A 76 24.25 -19.32 16.08
CA CYS A 76 24.69 -17.99 15.67
C CYS A 76 23.58 -16.95 15.81
N TRP A 77 23.96 -15.68 15.88
CA TRP A 77 23.04 -14.56 15.81
C TRP A 77 22.97 -14.07 14.36
N GLU A 78 21.77 -13.70 13.93
CA GLU A 78 21.46 -13.19 12.60
C GLU A 78 20.48 -12.02 12.70
N CYS A 79 20.40 -11.19 11.67
CA CYS A 79 19.30 -10.24 11.57
C CYS A 79 18.01 -11.01 11.30
N GLY A 80 16.96 -10.73 12.07
CA GLY A 80 15.63 -11.28 11.79
C GLY A 80 14.94 -10.48 10.70
N ASN A 81 14.17 -11.17 9.85
CA ASN A 81 13.37 -10.54 8.80
C ASN A 81 12.24 -9.71 9.41
N GLY A 82 12.08 -8.51 8.89
CA GLY A 82 11.11 -7.51 9.29
C GLY A 82 9.71 -7.75 8.77
N GLU A 83 8.74 -6.96 9.24
CA GLU A 83 7.36 -7.06 8.78
C GLU A 83 7.25 -6.82 7.27
N GLY A 84 6.57 -7.74 6.57
CA GLY A 84 6.42 -7.73 5.12
C GLY A 84 7.56 -8.38 4.33
N GLU A 85 8.69 -8.69 4.97
CA GLU A 85 9.80 -9.41 4.32
C GLU A 85 9.49 -10.90 4.17
N LEU A 86 10.08 -11.52 3.14
CA LEU A 86 9.96 -12.95 2.89
C LEU A 86 10.56 -13.75 4.04
N CYS A 87 10.03 -14.94 4.30
CA CYS A 87 10.51 -15.81 5.35
C CYS A 87 10.28 -17.27 5.01
N ASP A 88 11.02 -18.15 5.65
CA ASP A 88 10.78 -19.58 5.52
C ASP A 88 9.74 -20.04 6.56
N PRO A 89 8.59 -20.58 6.13
CA PRO A 89 7.65 -21.22 7.04
C PRO A 89 8.32 -22.49 7.59
N GLU A 90 8.08 -22.76 8.87
CA GLU A 90 8.68 -23.81 9.72
C GLU A 90 9.51 -24.94 9.04
N PRO A 91 10.61 -25.39 9.69
CA PRO A 91 11.72 -26.11 9.04
C PRO A 91 11.42 -27.50 8.47
N ARG A 92 10.16 -27.97 8.47
CA ARG A 92 9.78 -29.30 7.99
C ARG A 92 9.97 -29.48 6.48
N THR A 93 10.04 -28.39 5.71
CA THR A 93 10.23 -28.43 4.25
C THR A 93 11.67 -28.19 3.82
N GLY A 94 12.59 -27.89 4.75
CA GLY A 94 14.04 -27.82 4.47
C GLY A 94 14.50 -26.70 3.51
N SER A 95 13.62 -25.78 3.12
CA SER A 95 14.00 -24.57 2.40
C SER A 95 14.39 -23.49 3.42
N MET A 96 15.65 -23.09 3.41
CA MET A 96 16.25 -22.09 4.30
C MET A 96 16.71 -20.87 3.50
N PHE A 97 15.88 -20.45 2.53
CA PHE A 97 16.32 -19.48 1.53
C PHE A 97 16.13 -18.04 1.99
N PHE A 98 15.06 -17.76 2.73
CA PHE A 98 14.70 -16.40 3.15
C PHE A 98 15.07 -16.09 4.60
N GLY A 99 15.16 -17.10 5.46
CA GLY A 99 15.50 -16.95 6.88
C GLY A 99 14.28 -16.79 7.81
N GLN A 100 14.56 -16.43 9.06
CA GLN A 100 13.58 -16.35 10.14
C GLN A 100 13.10 -14.91 10.38
N CYS A 101 11.83 -14.78 10.76
CA CYS A 101 11.27 -13.50 11.19
C CYS A 101 11.87 -13.04 12.52
N ALA A 102 11.97 -11.71 12.69
CA ALA A 102 12.43 -11.09 13.92
C ALA A 102 11.48 -11.33 15.11
N GLU A 103 11.94 -10.98 16.31
CA GLU A 103 11.22 -11.23 17.56
C GLU A 103 9.81 -10.59 17.56
N GLY A 104 8.79 -11.42 17.81
CA GLY A 104 7.39 -10.98 17.82
C GLY A 104 6.73 -10.97 16.45
N LEU A 105 7.43 -11.36 15.39
CA LEU A 105 6.86 -11.65 14.07
C LEU A 105 6.71 -13.17 13.89
N ARG A 106 5.77 -13.56 13.01
CA ARG A 106 5.60 -14.95 12.57
C ARG A 106 5.56 -15.02 11.06
N CYS A 107 6.09 -16.11 10.50
CA CYS A 107 6.05 -16.35 9.07
C CYS A 107 4.66 -16.85 8.65
N LYS A 108 3.99 -16.15 7.75
CA LYS A 108 2.61 -16.48 7.32
C LYS A 108 2.46 -16.35 5.80
N ALA A 109 1.93 -17.39 5.17
CA ALA A 109 1.48 -17.32 3.78
C ALA A 109 0.16 -16.54 3.67
N PRO A 110 0.02 -15.63 2.71
CA PRO A 110 -1.27 -15.03 2.35
C PRO A 110 -2.30 -16.13 2.00
N ARG A 111 -3.59 -15.80 2.11
CA ARG A 111 -4.62 -16.72 1.63
C ARG A 111 -4.43 -16.91 0.12
N ARG A 112 -4.46 -18.17 -0.32
CA ARG A 112 -4.37 -18.50 -1.74
C ARG A 112 -5.60 -17.95 -2.47
N ASP A 113 -5.34 -17.12 -3.46
CA ASP A 113 -6.36 -16.70 -4.43
C ASP A 113 -6.44 -17.76 -5.54
N PRO A 114 -7.62 -18.38 -5.78
CA PRO A 114 -7.78 -19.37 -6.84
C PRO A 114 -7.46 -18.85 -8.25
N THR A 115 -7.50 -17.54 -8.46
CA THR A 115 -7.19 -16.89 -9.75
C THR A 115 -5.69 -16.74 -10.00
N MET A 116 -4.86 -16.86 -8.96
CA MET A 116 -3.40 -16.73 -9.08
C MET A 116 -2.75 -18.04 -9.54
N LYS A 117 -1.89 -17.92 -10.57
CA LYS A 117 -1.13 -19.05 -11.13
C LYS A 117 -0.01 -19.56 -10.20
N ALA A 118 0.50 -18.71 -9.32
CA ALA A 118 1.59 -19.03 -8.41
C ALA A 118 1.10 -19.00 -6.95
N ASP A 119 1.61 -19.92 -6.13
CA ASP A 119 1.31 -19.91 -4.70
C ASP A 119 1.90 -18.65 -4.03
N PRO A 120 1.15 -18.00 -3.13
CA PRO A 120 1.59 -16.76 -2.51
C PRO A 120 2.78 -17.04 -1.57
N LYS A 121 3.84 -16.24 -1.70
CA LYS A 121 5.04 -16.39 -0.89
C LYS A 121 4.78 -15.98 0.57
N PRO A 122 5.30 -16.74 1.55
CA PRO A 122 5.16 -16.41 2.95
C PRO A 122 5.98 -15.19 3.36
N VAL A 123 5.40 -14.37 4.22
CA VAL A 123 6.00 -13.13 4.73
C VAL A 123 5.89 -13.03 6.25
N CYS A 124 6.78 -12.26 6.86
CA CYS A 124 6.74 -11.96 8.28
C CYS A 124 5.61 -11.00 8.61
N VAL A 125 4.78 -11.38 9.59
CA VAL A 125 3.63 -10.59 10.04
C VAL A 125 3.70 -10.40 11.55
N CYS A 126 3.47 -9.18 12.04
CA CYS A 126 3.52 -8.92 13.47
C CYS A 126 2.45 -9.73 14.22
N THR A 127 2.83 -10.36 15.33
CA THR A 127 1.91 -11.15 16.16
C THR A 127 0.92 -10.29 16.94
N LYS A 128 1.30 -9.04 17.25
CA LYS A 128 0.50 -8.08 18.02
C LYS A 128 0.09 -6.87 17.17
N GLN A 129 -1.07 -6.97 16.53
CA GLN A 129 -1.64 -5.94 15.63
C GLN A 129 -2.33 -4.78 16.39
N GLU A 130 -1.69 -4.26 17.44
CA GLU A 130 -2.22 -3.18 18.27
C GLU A 130 -1.64 -1.82 17.86
N ILE A 131 -2.48 -0.83 17.57
CA ILE A 131 -2.02 0.53 17.27
C ILE A 131 -1.53 1.19 18.58
N LEU A 132 -0.38 1.84 18.53
CA LEU A 132 0.30 2.42 19.71
C LEU A 132 0.76 3.85 19.42
N CYS A 133 0.73 4.70 20.44
CA CYS A 133 1.40 5.99 20.42
C CYS A 133 2.76 5.85 21.13
N GLY A 134 3.84 6.20 20.43
CA GLY A 134 5.17 6.22 21.01
C GLY A 134 5.44 7.49 21.82
N THR A 135 6.42 7.43 22.73
CA THR A 135 6.92 8.61 23.47
C THR A 135 7.58 9.65 22.57
N ASP A 136 7.84 9.31 21.31
CA ASP A 136 8.30 10.20 20.24
C ASP A 136 7.15 10.92 19.50
N GLY A 137 5.90 10.73 19.95
CA GLY A 137 4.72 11.34 19.35
C GLY A 137 4.32 10.73 18.01
N LYS A 138 4.87 9.57 17.65
CA LYS A 138 4.51 8.84 16.42
C LYS A 138 3.54 7.71 16.72
N THR A 139 2.55 7.56 15.84
CA THR A 139 1.66 6.41 15.84
C THR A 139 2.34 5.24 15.12
N TYR A 140 2.29 4.06 15.73
CA TYR A 140 2.77 2.80 15.20
C TYR A 140 1.58 1.88 14.97
N GLU A 141 1.54 1.17 13.83
CA GLU A 141 0.39 0.30 13.50
C GLU A 141 0.35 -0.96 14.37
N ASN A 142 1.51 -1.38 14.87
CA ASN A 142 1.69 -2.55 15.69
C ASN A 142 2.96 -2.44 16.56
N LEU A 143 3.11 -3.35 17.53
CA LEU A 143 4.26 -3.35 18.44
C LEU A 143 5.59 -3.61 17.72
N CYS A 144 5.57 -4.38 16.63
CA CYS A 144 6.79 -4.75 15.91
C CYS A 144 7.42 -3.54 15.21
N GLN A 145 6.62 -2.63 14.66
CA GLN A 145 7.11 -1.36 14.10
C GLN A 145 7.79 -0.48 15.16
N LEU A 146 7.22 -0.39 16.37
CA LEU A 146 7.83 0.35 17.47
C LEU A 146 9.16 -0.28 17.90
N ARG A 147 9.22 -1.61 18.01
CA ARG A 147 10.45 -2.36 18.30
C ARG A 147 11.53 -2.14 17.24
N ALA A 148 11.18 -2.11 15.96
CA ALA A 148 12.13 -1.81 14.89
C ALA A 148 12.80 -0.44 15.07
N VAL A 149 12.03 0.58 15.50
CA VAL A 149 12.59 1.90 15.84
C VAL A 149 13.51 1.83 17.07
N GLN A 150 13.14 1.06 18.11
CA GLN A 150 14.02 0.84 19.27
C GLN A 150 15.36 0.21 18.86
N HIS A 151 15.35 -0.80 17.99
CA HIS A 151 16.58 -1.44 17.49
C HIS A 151 17.44 -0.47 16.68
N ARG A 152 16.83 0.39 15.86
CA ARG A 152 17.57 1.39 15.06
C ARG A 152 18.24 2.47 15.92
N LEU A 153 17.58 2.91 16.98
CA LEU A 153 18.07 4.00 17.83
C LEU A 153 19.06 3.54 18.91
N GLY A 154 19.10 2.23 19.19
CA GLY A 154 19.93 1.67 20.25
C GLY A 154 19.48 2.08 21.66
N GLU A 155 20.27 1.72 22.67
CA GLU A 155 19.89 1.88 24.08
C GLU A 155 19.77 3.33 24.54
N GLN A 156 20.49 4.25 23.89
CA GLN A 156 20.60 5.64 24.33
C GLN A 156 19.35 6.49 24.03
N LYS A 157 18.50 6.06 23.10
CA LYS A 157 17.31 6.82 22.69
C LYS A 157 16.11 5.90 22.43
N LYS A 158 15.71 5.19 23.48
CA LYS A 158 14.64 4.20 23.42
C LYS A 158 13.26 4.86 23.39
N VAL A 159 12.55 4.71 22.27
CA VAL A 159 11.13 5.05 22.17
C VAL A 159 10.31 4.03 22.94
N MET A 160 9.44 4.47 23.85
CA MET A 160 8.56 3.60 24.65
C MET A 160 7.11 3.77 24.20
N VAL A 161 6.23 2.87 24.63
CA VAL A 161 4.79 3.06 24.45
C VAL A 161 4.32 4.15 25.41
N ALA A 162 3.80 5.25 24.87
CA ALA A 162 3.16 6.30 25.67
C ALA A 162 1.75 5.87 26.10
N HIS A 163 0.94 5.40 25.14
CA HIS A 163 -0.37 4.79 25.41
C HIS A 163 -0.83 3.92 24.22
N HIS A 164 -1.87 3.12 24.44
CA HIS A 164 -2.53 2.36 23.37
C HIS A 164 -3.45 3.26 22.53
N GLY A 165 -3.54 2.97 21.23
CA GLY A 165 -4.23 3.80 20.24
C GLY A 165 -3.30 4.78 19.53
N PRO A 166 -3.80 5.51 18.51
CA PRO A 166 -3.03 6.51 17.78
C PRO A 166 -2.62 7.67 18.68
N CYS A 167 -1.54 8.37 18.33
CA CYS A 167 -1.24 9.65 18.96
C CYS A 167 -2.35 10.67 18.62
N THR A 168 -2.64 11.55 19.56
CA THR A 168 -3.66 12.59 19.37
C THR A 168 -3.18 13.64 18.37
N ALA A 169 -3.97 13.89 17.32
CA ALA A 169 -3.64 14.85 16.28
C ALA A 169 -4.92 15.45 15.66
N LYS A 170 -4.77 16.47 14.82
CA LYS A 170 -5.88 16.94 13.97
C LYS A 170 -6.32 15.81 13.02
N PRO A 171 -7.58 15.78 12.57
CA PRO A 171 -8.07 14.73 11.68
C PRO A 171 -7.33 14.79 10.33
N VAL A 172 -7.20 13.63 9.68
CA VAL A 172 -6.55 13.49 8.37
C VAL A 172 -7.53 12.81 7.41
N ILE A 173 -7.78 13.44 6.26
CA ILE A 173 -8.59 12.82 5.20
C ILE A 173 -7.72 11.79 4.49
N THR A 174 -8.07 10.51 4.65
CA THR A 174 -7.40 9.38 4.02
C THR A 174 -7.95 9.10 2.63
N TYR A 175 -9.24 9.39 2.41
CA TYR A 175 -9.88 9.33 1.11
C TYR A 175 -10.75 10.57 0.89
N ALA A 176 -10.35 11.43 -0.04
CA ALA A 176 -11.10 12.62 -0.41
C ALA A 176 -12.25 12.26 -1.36
N PRO A 177 -13.38 13.01 -1.32
CA PRO A 177 -14.44 12.82 -2.31
C PRO A 177 -13.93 13.12 -3.72
N GLY A 178 -14.41 12.34 -4.69
CA GLY A 178 -14.09 12.52 -6.11
C GLY A 178 -15.14 13.34 -6.85
N ASP A 179 -14.72 14.04 -7.90
CA ASP A 179 -15.61 14.74 -8.81
C ASP A 179 -16.56 13.77 -9.54
N ILE A 180 -17.82 14.16 -9.70
CA ILE A 180 -18.86 13.33 -10.31
C ILE A 180 -19.56 14.11 -11.43
N ILE A 181 -19.78 13.44 -12.56
CA ILE A 181 -20.67 13.88 -13.62
C ILE A 181 -21.93 13.02 -13.56
N ALA A 182 -23.08 13.64 -13.31
CA ALA A 182 -24.35 12.97 -13.10
C ALA A 182 -25.36 13.38 -14.18
N LEU A 183 -26.21 12.45 -14.60
CA LEU A 183 -27.39 12.80 -15.40
C LEU A 183 -28.48 13.34 -14.49
N GLU A 184 -29.23 14.33 -14.97
CA GLU A 184 -30.41 14.84 -14.28
C GLU A 184 -31.38 13.68 -13.94
N GLY A 185 -31.89 13.68 -12.72
CA GLY A 185 -32.77 12.64 -12.17
C GLY A 185 -32.05 11.40 -11.63
N SER A 186 -30.73 11.27 -11.79
CA SER A 186 -29.95 10.18 -11.19
C SER A 186 -29.76 10.35 -9.68
N ASN A 187 -29.34 9.27 -9.01
CA ASN A 187 -28.92 9.31 -7.61
C ASN A 187 -27.39 9.20 -7.55
N ILE A 188 -26.76 10.02 -6.71
CA ILE A 188 -25.30 10.03 -6.55
C ILE A 188 -24.90 9.88 -5.09
N LEU A 189 -23.66 9.44 -4.88
CA LEU A 189 -23.05 9.24 -3.57
C LEU A 189 -21.64 9.84 -3.57
N LEU A 190 -21.40 10.79 -2.68
CA LEU A 190 -20.07 11.28 -2.35
C LEU A 190 -19.61 10.62 -1.06
N SER A 191 -18.36 10.13 -1.01
CA SER A 191 -17.76 9.53 0.17
C SER A 191 -16.51 10.28 0.62
N CYS A 192 -16.25 10.28 1.92
CA CYS A 192 -15.09 10.92 2.54
C CYS A 192 -14.62 10.04 3.70
N GLU A 193 -13.37 9.58 3.67
CA GLU A 193 -12.78 8.80 4.76
C GLU A 193 -11.77 9.63 5.54
N VAL A 194 -11.86 9.55 6.87
CA VAL A 194 -11.08 10.36 7.80
C VAL A 194 -10.49 9.48 8.87
N SER A 195 -9.18 9.55 9.06
CA SER A 195 -8.49 9.02 10.24
C SER A 195 -8.46 10.09 11.33
N SER A 196 -8.96 9.79 12.53
CA SER A 196 -9.02 10.76 13.62
C SER A 196 -8.97 10.13 15.00
N TYR A 197 -8.01 10.59 15.80
CA TYR A 197 -7.96 10.33 17.24
C TYR A 197 -7.58 11.63 17.98
N PRO A 198 -8.45 12.17 18.86
CA PRO A 198 -9.80 11.73 19.19
C PRO A 198 -10.77 11.74 18.00
N VAL A 199 -11.91 11.05 18.14
CA VAL A 199 -12.95 10.94 17.09
C VAL A 199 -13.40 12.35 16.64
N ALA A 200 -13.45 12.58 15.34
CA ALA A 200 -13.87 13.85 14.74
C ALA A 200 -15.39 13.87 14.46
N SER A 201 -15.98 15.07 14.50
CA SER A 201 -17.27 15.33 13.86
C SER A 201 -17.06 15.62 12.37
N ILE A 202 -17.81 14.95 11.49
CA ILE A 202 -17.75 15.17 10.03
C ILE A 202 -19.03 15.83 9.56
N GLN A 203 -18.91 16.87 8.75
CA GLN A 203 -20.03 17.63 8.19
C GLN A 203 -19.79 17.92 6.71
N TRP A 204 -20.89 17.99 5.95
CA TRP A 204 -20.85 18.37 4.54
C TRP A 204 -21.33 19.80 4.35
N LYS A 205 -20.70 20.52 3.44
CA LYS A 205 -21.07 21.88 3.04
C LYS A 205 -21.13 21.98 1.53
N LYS A 206 -22.14 22.69 0.99
CA LYS A 206 -22.12 23.11 -0.40
C LYS A 206 -21.54 24.53 -0.49
N GLU A 207 -20.69 24.78 -1.47
CA GLU A 207 -20.17 26.13 -1.73
C GLU A 207 -21.33 27.09 -2.05
N GLY A 208 -21.30 28.29 -1.45
CA GLY A 208 -22.38 29.27 -1.52
C GLY A 208 -23.38 29.19 -0.36
N ASP A 209 -23.48 28.06 0.34
CA ASP A 209 -24.31 27.95 1.53
C ASP A 209 -23.56 28.49 2.76
N SER A 210 -24.25 29.26 3.59
CA SER A 210 -23.70 29.80 4.85
C SER A 210 -23.63 28.77 5.96
N THR A 211 -24.33 27.64 5.81
CA THR A 211 -24.48 26.59 6.83
C THR A 211 -24.07 25.22 6.30
N PHE A 212 -23.79 24.30 7.22
CA PHE A 212 -23.59 22.89 6.86
C PHE A 212 -24.92 22.29 6.39
N LEU A 213 -24.82 21.34 5.47
CA LEU A 213 -25.98 20.62 4.97
C LEU A 213 -26.66 19.86 6.12
N ALA A 214 -27.96 20.06 6.27
CA ALA A 214 -28.76 19.32 7.23
C ALA A 214 -28.89 17.86 6.80
N SER A 215 -28.92 16.96 7.78
CA SER A 215 -29.19 15.53 7.53
C SER A 215 -30.60 15.27 7.00
N GLU A 216 -31.52 16.23 7.18
CA GLU A 216 -32.90 16.15 6.69
C GLU A 216 -33.16 17.27 5.68
N GLY A 217 -33.00 16.92 4.40
CA GLY A 217 -33.45 17.71 3.25
C GLY A 217 -34.29 16.82 2.33
N SER A 218 -35.18 17.39 1.53
CA SER A 218 -36.16 16.59 0.75
C SER A 218 -35.52 15.64 -0.27
N ASN A 219 -34.27 15.88 -0.69
CA ASN A 219 -33.53 15.03 -1.62
C ASN A 219 -32.13 14.60 -1.14
N ARG A 220 -31.71 14.92 0.08
CA ARG A 220 -30.34 14.67 0.57
C ARG A 220 -30.35 13.84 1.86
N ALA A 221 -29.40 12.90 1.96
CA ALA A 221 -29.16 12.14 3.16
C ALA A 221 -27.66 12.16 3.50
N ILE A 222 -27.35 12.43 4.76
CA ILE A 222 -25.97 12.48 5.28
C ILE A 222 -25.81 11.42 6.34
N GLN A 223 -24.74 10.64 6.25
CA GLN A 223 -24.42 9.60 7.22
C GLN A 223 -22.92 9.65 7.53
N ALA A 224 -22.56 9.42 8.78
CA ALA A 224 -21.17 9.28 9.20
C ALA A 224 -21.06 8.12 10.19
N ASN A 225 -20.33 7.07 9.82
CA ASN A 225 -20.17 5.86 10.62
C ASN A 225 -18.68 5.54 10.82
N GLY A 226 -18.39 4.50 11.59
CA GLY A 226 -17.04 3.93 11.66
C GLY A 226 -16.54 3.52 10.28
N GLY A 227 -15.26 3.77 10.01
CA GLY A 227 -14.60 3.40 8.75
C GLY A 227 -14.17 1.94 8.70
N PRO A 228 -13.51 1.52 7.61
CA PRO A 228 -13.08 0.14 7.41
C PRO A 228 -12.00 -0.31 8.41
N ARG A 229 -11.24 0.64 8.99
CA ARG A 229 -10.23 0.37 10.02
C ARG A 229 -10.58 1.03 11.35
N ARG A 230 -9.91 0.59 12.42
CA ARG A 230 -10.02 1.22 13.74
C ARG A 230 -9.56 2.67 13.66
N PHE A 231 -10.28 3.56 14.34
CA PHE A 231 -9.99 5.01 14.40
C PHE A 231 -10.17 5.75 13.05
N GLU A 232 -10.79 5.10 12.07
CA GLU A 232 -11.28 5.74 10.85
C GLU A 232 -12.78 5.95 10.92
N LEU A 233 -13.25 6.93 10.17
CA LEU A 233 -14.65 7.29 9.98
C LEU A 233 -14.89 7.40 8.47
N THR A 234 -16.05 6.94 8.02
CA THR A 234 -16.51 7.17 6.66
C THR A 234 -17.79 7.98 6.70
N ALA A 235 -17.82 9.07 5.94
CA ALA A 235 -18.98 9.93 5.77
C ALA A 235 -19.48 9.89 4.34
N TRP A 236 -20.79 9.83 4.19
CA TRP A 236 -21.48 9.77 2.91
C TRP A 236 -22.48 10.91 2.78
N LEU A 237 -22.52 11.51 1.59
CA LEU A 237 -23.57 12.43 1.16
C LEU A 237 -24.26 11.81 -0.06
N GLN A 238 -25.51 11.43 0.12
CA GLN A 238 -26.36 10.91 -0.95
C GLN A 238 -27.31 12.01 -1.41
N ILE A 239 -27.39 12.22 -2.73
CA ILE A 239 -28.33 13.14 -3.36
C ILE A 239 -29.22 12.34 -4.30
N HIS A 240 -30.52 12.39 -4.07
CA HIS A 240 -31.53 11.70 -4.87
C HIS A 240 -32.10 12.63 -5.93
N LYS A 241 -32.44 12.07 -7.10
CA LYS A 241 -33.07 12.81 -8.20
C LYS A 241 -32.36 14.14 -8.49
N VAL A 242 -31.06 14.06 -8.75
CA VAL A 242 -30.17 15.22 -8.93
C VAL A 242 -30.74 16.19 -9.96
N GLY A 243 -30.90 17.45 -9.57
CA GLY A 243 -31.34 18.54 -10.44
C GLY A 243 -30.22 19.54 -10.75
N PRO A 244 -30.46 20.52 -11.66
CA PRO A 244 -29.51 21.60 -11.95
C PRO A 244 -29.06 22.36 -10.70
N ASP A 245 -29.95 22.56 -9.71
CA ASP A 245 -29.64 23.27 -8.46
C ASP A 245 -28.72 22.48 -7.53
N ASP A 246 -28.55 21.16 -7.74
CA ASP A 246 -27.61 20.35 -6.98
C ASP A 246 -26.17 20.48 -7.52
N ALA A 247 -25.98 21.02 -8.74
CA ALA A 247 -24.65 21.29 -9.27
C ALA A 247 -23.87 22.25 -8.35
N GLY A 248 -22.57 22.00 -8.19
CA GLY A 248 -21.72 22.81 -7.33
C GLY A 248 -20.56 22.04 -6.72
N VAL A 249 -19.87 22.67 -5.77
CA VAL A 249 -18.76 22.07 -5.02
C VAL A 249 -19.26 21.66 -3.64
N TYR A 250 -19.03 20.41 -3.28
CA TYR A 250 -19.34 19.83 -1.99
C TYR A 250 -18.05 19.61 -1.21
N THR A 251 -18.02 20.05 0.03
CA THR A 251 -16.86 19.97 0.92
C THR A 251 -17.19 19.11 2.12
N CYS A 252 -16.40 18.07 2.34
CA CYS A 252 -16.36 17.30 3.57
C CYS A 252 -15.40 18.00 4.54
N ALA A 253 -15.89 18.38 5.72
CA ALA A 253 -15.09 19.01 6.78
C ALA A 253 -15.11 18.12 8.04
N ALA A 254 -13.93 17.80 8.55
CA ALA A 254 -13.75 16.97 9.73
C ALA A 254 -13.02 17.74 10.83
N ARG A 255 -13.60 17.79 12.03
CA ARG A 255 -13.09 18.58 13.16
C ARG A 255 -13.00 17.76 14.44
N ASN A 256 -11.90 17.92 15.16
CA ASN A 256 -11.74 17.45 16.53
C ASN A 256 -11.12 18.55 17.42
N THR A 257 -10.74 18.22 18.65
CA THR A 257 -10.16 19.18 19.61
C THR A 257 -8.78 19.73 19.20
N PHE A 258 -8.10 19.11 18.24
CA PHE A 258 -6.76 19.50 17.77
C PHE A 258 -6.77 20.25 16.45
N GLY A 259 -7.92 20.31 15.75
CA GLY A 259 -8.05 21.10 14.54
C GLY A 259 -9.10 20.56 13.58
N GLU A 260 -9.00 21.03 12.34
CA GLU A 260 -9.93 20.73 11.27
C GLU A 260 -9.17 20.45 9.96
N THR A 261 -9.75 19.61 9.12
CA THR A 261 -9.31 19.33 7.76
C THR A 261 -10.52 19.27 6.85
N SER A 262 -10.34 19.58 5.57
CA SER A 262 -11.43 19.54 4.60
C SER A 262 -10.95 19.13 3.22
N ALA A 263 -11.81 18.47 2.46
CA ALA A 263 -11.60 18.15 1.05
C ALA A 263 -12.90 18.35 0.27
N SER A 264 -12.78 18.67 -1.02
CA SER A 264 -13.91 19.09 -1.84
C SER A 264 -13.99 18.29 -3.14
N ALA A 265 -15.20 18.12 -3.65
CA ALA A 265 -15.51 17.51 -4.94
C ALA A 265 -16.57 18.32 -5.67
N ARG A 266 -16.50 18.30 -7.01
CA ARG A 266 -17.43 19.00 -7.90
C ARG A 266 -18.46 18.04 -8.48
N LEU A 267 -19.75 18.41 -8.37
CA LEU A 267 -20.86 17.75 -9.04
C LEU A 267 -21.27 18.53 -10.29
N HIS A 268 -21.14 17.89 -11.45
CA HIS A 268 -21.65 18.37 -12.73
C HIS A 268 -22.94 17.65 -13.09
N VAL A 269 -23.97 18.38 -13.49
CA VAL A 269 -25.28 17.81 -13.87
C VAL A 269 -25.55 18.01 -15.35
N ILE A 270 -25.68 16.91 -16.08
CA ILE A 270 -25.98 16.89 -17.51
C ILE A 270 -27.48 16.66 -17.70
N HIS A 271 -28.11 17.52 -18.49
CA HIS A 271 -29.52 17.39 -18.85
C HIS A 271 -29.66 16.59 -20.14
N ARG A 272 -30.66 15.69 -20.19
CA ARG A 272 -30.94 14.86 -21.39
C ARG A 272 -31.42 15.68 -22.61
N GLY A 273 -31.60 17.00 -22.47
CA GLY A 273 -32.06 17.91 -23.52
C GLY A 273 -30.98 18.62 -24.36
N PHE A 274 -29.69 18.48 -24.06
CA PHE A 274 -28.62 19.17 -24.81
C PHE A 274 -27.96 18.27 -25.88
N GLN A 275 -28.79 17.78 -26.80
CA GLN A 275 -28.35 17.14 -28.06
C GLN A 275 -29.09 17.81 -29.23
N ARG A 276 -28.83 19.11 -29.44
CA ARG A 276 -28.87 19.75 -30.77
C ARG A 276 -27.84 20.88 -30.79
N GLY A 277 -26.67 20.60 -31.37
CA GLY A 277 -25.74 21.62 -31.84
C GLY A 277 -24.67 22.09 -30.86
N ARG A 278 -23.62 21.28 -30.69
CA ARG A 278 -22.24 21.80 -30.60
C ARG A 278 -21.30 20.75 -31.18
N GLU A 279 -20.80 21.03 -32.37
CA GLU A 279 -19.76 20.23 -33.02
C GLU A 279 -18.56 20.07 -32.07
N LEU A 280 -18.10 18.83 -31.89
CA LEU A 280 -16.73 18.60 -31.43
C LEU A 280 -15.78 19.08 -32.53
N PRO A 281 -14.74 19.86 -32.21
CA PRO A 281 -13.76 20.29 -33.20
C PRO A 281 -12.98 19.07 -33.70
N LYS A 282 -13.19 18.71 -34.98
CA LYS A 282 -12.38 17.74 -35.70
C LYS A 282 -10.97 18.31 -35.86
N LYS A 283 -9.99 17.73 -35.16
CA LYS A 283 -8.60 17.85 -35.59
C LYS A 283 -8.27 16.67 -36.49
N ILE A 284 -8.18 16.99 -37.79
CA ILE A 284 -7.51 16.21 -38.81
C ILE A 284 -6.04 16.14 -38.44
N ASN A 285 -5.45 14.95 -38.49
CA ASN A 285 -4.12 14.70 -39.04
C ASN A 285 -4.06 13.22 -39.48
N GLU A 286 -4.05 13.04 -40.80
CA GLU A 286 -3.49 11.88 -41.51
C GLU A 286 -2.02 11.71 -41.05
N ALA A 287 -1.37 10.55 -41.04
CA ALA A 287 -1.57 9.30 -41.75
C ALA A 287 -0.84 8.18 -40.98
N HIS A 288 -1.33 6.94 -41.06
CA HIS A 288 -0.57 5.86 -41.68
C HIS A 288 -1.49 4.67 -41.93
N SER A 289 -1.68 4.40 -43.21
CA SER A 289 -2.42 3.28 -43.76
C SER A 289 -1.74 1.97 -43.41
N THR A 290 -2.52 0.99 -42.93
CA THR A 290 -2.38 -0.39 -43.40
C THR A 290 -3.71 -1.10 -43.15
N SER A 291 -4.43 -1.31 -44.25
CA SER A 291 -5.45 -2.33 -44.44
C SER A 291 -4.91 -3.72 -44.09
N ILE A 292 -5.69 -4.55 -43.41
CA ILE A 292 -5.81 -6.00 -43.70
C ILE A 292 -7.23 -6.44 -43.30
N ASN A 293 -7.75 -7.26 -44.22
CA ASN A 293 -9.09 -7.77 -44.47
C ASN A 293 -9.90 -8.39 -43.31
N GLU A 294 -11.20 -8.30 -43.55
CA GLU A 294 -12.33 -9.13 -43.12
C GLU A 294 -12.01 -10.60 -42.83
N ALA A 295 -12.59 -11.10 -41.74
CA ALA A 295 -13.15 -12.44 -41.69
C ALA A 295 -14.39 -12.40 -40.76
N GLU A 296 -15.56 -12.54 -41.37
CA GLU A 296 -16.83 -12.83 -40.71
C GLU A 296 -16.79 -14.23 -40.09
N SER A 297 -17.40 -14.38 -38.92
CA SER A 297 -18.03 -15.62 -38.50
C SER A 297 -19.16 -15.26 -37.55
N GLU A 298 -20.38 -15.28 -38.09
CA GLU A 298 -21.62 -15.44 -37.34
C GLU A 298 -21.64 -16.86 -36.74
N ASP A 299 -22.11 -17.00 -35.51
CA ASP A 299 -23.17 -17.96 -35.16
C ASP A 299 -23.60 -17.69 -33.70
N ASP A 300 -24.91 -17.50 -33.58
CA ASP A 300 -25.70 -17.23 -32.39
C ASP A 300 -25.67 -18.39 -31.38
N GLU A 301 -25.83 -18.08 -30.08
CA GLU A 301 -26.87 -18.74 -29.27
C GLU A 301 -27.15 -18.00 -27.94
N ASP A 302 -28.44 -17.99 -27.64
CA ASP A 302 -29.20 -17.20 -26.68
C ASP A 302 -29.45 -18.02 -25.40
N TYR A 303 -29.19 -17.50 -24.18
CA TYR A 303 -29.95 -17.92 -22.98
C TYR A 303 -29.80 -16.98 -21.77
N GLU A 304 -30.96 -16.61 -21.23
CA GLU A 304 -31.21 -15.71 -20.09
C GLU A 304 -30.74 -16.25 -18.72
N GLY A 305 -30.57 -15.32 -17.75
CA GLY A 305 -30.92 -15.59 -16.34
C GLY A 305 -29.90 -15.20 -15.25
N GLN A 306 -30.07 -14.01 -14.66
CA GLN A 306 -29.58 -13.62 -13.31
C GLN A 306 -30.32 -14.41 -12.20
N PRO A 307 -29.92 -14.43 -10.88
CA PRO A 307 -29.33 -13.30 -10.14
C PRO A 307 -28.30 -13.58 -9.00
N SER A 308 -27.61 -12.49 -8.64
CA SER A 308 -27.26 -12.01 -7.28
C SER A 308 -27.16 -12.98 -6.09
N GLY A 309 -26.03 -12.93 -5.39
CA GLY A 309 -25.96 -13.34 -3.99
C GLY A 309 -24.55 -13.40 -3.42
N TYR A 310 -24.03 -12.27 -2.90
CA TYR A 310 -22.99 -12.34 -1.87
C TYR A 310 -23.40 -11.56 -0.63
N MET A 311 -23.63 -12.37 0.39
CA MET A 311 -24.09 -12.08 1.74
C MET A 311 -22.89 -11.65 2.59
N TYR A 312 -23.10 -10.60 3.37
CA TYR A 312 -22.17 -10.11 4.38
C TYR A 312 -21.89 -11.18 5.45
N LEU A 313 -20.61 -11.34 5.80
CA LEU A 313 -20.12 -11.87 7.08
C LEU A 313 -18.95 -11.00 7.54
#